data_AF-A0A9X1L024-F1
#
_entry.id   AF-A0A9X1L024-F1
#
_cell.length_a   1.000
_cell.length_b   1.000
_cell.length_c   1.000
_cell.angle_alpha   90.00
_cell.angle_beta   90.00
_cell.angle_gamma   90.00
#
_symmetry.space_group_name_H-M   'P 1'
#
loop_
_entity.id
_entity.type
_entity.pdbx_description
1 polymer ?
#
loop_
_entity_poly.entity_id
_entity_poly.type
_entity_poly.pdbx_seq_one_letter_code
_entity_poly.pdbx_strand_id
1 'polypeptide(L)'
;MRKPFLYIFSFCLLTIWSCDDGDILDFEFEFDEEFEYCEGVSDLVLYKTKTDPSESMSLLISNYELADLLEVGDDNSLSLEDVDASFTYRSYYDTSIDDIFCNEIPTNLNINIDETDDVLLDIVTILTSYDDDDVDTEDEYDTNNVNGYSPLGDEDGDGVYNYLDDDSTDDTIGDEDGEIEAGFDTDGDGIPNFIDADDDGDNVLTTDENPDPDGNGDYSDAQDTDEDGIPDYLDNDDDEDGVLTRDEENDSADQNPTNDISDGVTPDYLNDLIKITVPATAYRSNTYYTSYYITLDIKEIGLSIISQDTLDFGYMIDGPDTVTTTPDFN
;
A
#
# COMPACT_ATOMS: atom_id res chain seq x y z
N MET A 1 62.41 63.59 10.37
CA MET A 1 61.83 62.44 11.10
C MET A 1 60.89 61.75 10.13
N ARG A 2 60.95 60.46 9.79
CA ARG A 2 61.80 59.29 10.08
C ARG A 2 61.57 58.36 8.85
N LYS A 3 62.63 57.79 8.28
CA LYS A 3 62.58 56.52 7.50
C LYS A 3 62.31 55.35 8.49
N PRO A 4 62.25 54.05 8.12
CA PRO A 4 61.94 53.31 6.87
C PRO A 4 60.89 52.18 7.14
N PHE A 5 60.60 51.28 6.20
CA PHE A 5 60.90 49.84 6.37
C PHE A 5 60.74 49.06 5.05
N LEU A 6 61.76 48.24 4.80
CA LEU A 6 61.96 47.32 3.70
C LEU A 6 61.67 45.92 4.27
N TYR A 7 60.81 45.12 3.64
CA TYR A 7 60.86 43.66 3.80
C TYR A 7 60.78 42.99 2.44
N ILE A 8 61.85 42.24 2.18
CA ILE A 8 62.09 41.37 1.04
C ILE A 8 61.20 40.14 1.23
N PHE A 9 60.25 39.90 0.33
CA PHE A 9 59.57 38.61 0.28
C PHE A 9 60.30 37.71 -0.70
N SER A 10 60.94 36.68 -0.13
CA SER A 10 61.74 35.69 -0.83
C SER A 10 60.84 34.80 -1.66
N PHE A 11 61.17 34.72 -2.94
CA PHE A 11 60.67 33.78 -3.92
C PHE A 11 60.97 32.35 -3.44
N CYS A 12 59.97 31.64 -2.92
CA CYS A 12 60.04 30.19 -2.70
C CYS A 12 59.11 29.53 -3.70
N LEU A 13 59.73 29.18 -4.83
CA LEU A 13 59.17 28.33 -5.88
C LEU A 13 59.05 26.91 -5.31
N LEU A 14 57.92 26.61 -4.69
CA LEU A 14 57.53 25.22 -4.38
C LEU A 14 56.64 24.75 -5.52
N THR A 15 57.28 24.13 -6.50
CA THR A 15 56.64 23.24 -7.46
C THR A 15 56.10 22.04 -6.68
N ILE A 16 54.85 22.12 -6.23
CA ILE A 16 54.08 20.93 -5.92
C ILE A 16 53.64 20.40 -7.29
N TRP A 17 54.38 19.41 -7.78
CA TRP A 17 53.78 18.43 -8.69
C TRP A 17 52.72 17.72 -7.84
N SER A 18 51.45 18.10 -8.00
CA SER A 18 50.39 17.21 -7.59
C SER A 18 50.58 15.93 -8.40
N CYS A 19 50.77 14.83 -7.70
CA CYS A 19 50.40 13.55 -8.26
C CYS A 19 48.88 13.65 -8.41
N ASP A 20 48.44 13.76 -9.65
CA ASP A 20 47.15 13.26 -10.10
C ASP A 20 47.09 11.80 -9.63
N ASP A 21 46.36 11.52 -8.55
CA ASP A 21 46.32 10.19 -7.92
C ASP A 21 45.29 9.27 -8.59
N GLY A 22 44.84 9.64 -9.79
CA GLY A 22 43.77 8.97 -10.46
C GLY A 22 42.50 9.25 -9.68
N ASP A 23 41.88 10.39 -9.99
CA ASP A 23 40.49 10.64 -9.65
C ASP A 23 39.72 9.34 -9.97
N ILE A 24 39.30 8.63 -8.92
CA ILE A 24 38.26 7.62 -9.06
C ILE A 24 37.08 8.45 -9.55
N LEU A 25 36.67 8.20 -10.79
CA LEU A 25 35.42 8.74 -11.30
C LEU A 25 34.36 8.23 -10.33
N ASP A 26 33.87 9.09 -9.43
CA ASP A 26 32.62 8.85 -8.73
C ASP A 26 31.58 8.79 -9.83
N PHE A 27 31.26 7.56 -10.25
CA PHE A 27 30.03 7.30 -10.98
C PHE A 27 28.92 7.62 -10.00
N GLU A 28 28.29 8.78 -10.18
CA GLU A 28 27.12 9.17 -9.38
C GLU A 28 25.95 8.33 -9.86
N PHE A 29 25.83 7.17 -9.23
CA PHE A 29 24.78 6.17 -9.46
C PHE A 29 23.50 6.57 -8.73
N GLU A 30 23.05 7.81 -8.96
CA GLU A 30 21.80 8.32 -8.43
C GLU A 30 20.74 8.23 -9.52
N PHE A 31 19.76 7.35 -9.33
CA PHE A 31 18.50 7.28 -10.05
C PHE A 31 17.38 7.55 -9.04
N ASP A 32 16.21 7.99 -9.51
CA ASP A 32 15.00 8.05 -8.67
C ASP A 32 14.72 6.67 -8.08
N GLU A 33 14.08 6.55 -6.92
CA GLU A 33 13.80 5.24 -6.31
C GLU A 33 12.74 4.45 -7.10
N GLU A 34 11.77 5.16 -7.68
CA GLU A 34 10.69 4.56 -8.45
C GLU A 34 11.18 3.98 -9.79
N PHE A 35 10.71 2.78 -10.15
CA PHE A 35 10.94 2.17 -11.46
C PHE A 35 9.65 2.02 -12.25
N GLU A 36 9.79 1.97 -13.58
CA GLU A 36 8.70 1.76 -14.53
C GLU A 36 8.79 0.36 -15.14
N TYR A 37 7.75 -0.08 -15.85
CA TYR A 37 7.73 -1.37 -16.53
C TYR A 37 7.22 -1.28 -17.98
N CYS A 38 7.60 -2.27 -18.79
CA CYS A 38 7.01 -2.55 -20.10
C CYS A 38 6.68 -4.03 -20.22
N GLU A 39 5.53 -4.32 -20.83
CA GLU A 39 5.08 -5.68 -21.11
C GLU A 39 5.58 -6.22 -22.46
N GLY A 40 6.18 -7.39 -22.41
CA GLY A 40 6.47 -8.24 -23.57
C GLY A 40 5.31 -9.19 -23.90
N VAL A 41 5.57 -10.19 -24.73
CA VAL A 41 4.60 -11.30 -24.95
C VAL A 41 4.70 -12.36 -23.86
N SER A 42 5.81 -12.37 -23.12
CA SER A 42 6.11 -13.32 -22.04
C SER A 42 7.27 -12.84 -21.16
N ASP A 43 7.76 -11.62 -21.37
CA ASP A 43 8.96 -11.14 -20.68
C ASP A 43 8.63 -9.77 -20.09
N LEU A 44 9.05 -9.54 -18.86
CA LEU A 44 8.83 -8.30 -18.13
C LEU A 44 10.11 -7.46 -18.19
N VAL A 45 9.99 -6.22 -18.63
CA VAL A 45 11.09 -5.25 -18.62
C VAL A 45 10.82 -4.21 -17.56
N LEU A 46 11.68 -4.13 -16.55
CA LEU A 46 11.61 -3.10 -15.49
C LEU A 46 12.76 -2.13 -15.72
N TYR A 47 12.52 -0.82 -15.66
CA TYR A 47 13.54 0.14 -16.05
C TYR A 47 13.46 1.46 -15.29
N LYS A 48 14.60 2.16 -15.31
CA LYS A 48 14.79 3.48 -14.73
C LYS A 48 15.55 4.32 -15.73
N THR A 49 15.16 5.58 -15.89
CA THR A 49 15.89 6.52 -16.74
C THR A 49 16.19 7.79 -15.98
N LYS A 50 17.28 8.45 -16.34
CA LYS A 50 17.59 9.80 -15.87
C LYS A 50 18.17 10.61 -17.02
N THR A 51 17.99 11.92 -16.99
CA THR A 51 18.28 12.77 -18.16
C THR A 51 19.56 13.59 -18.06
N ASP A 52 20.13 13.78 -16.87
CA ASP A 52 21.37 14.55 -16.64
C ASP A 52 22.29 13.87 -15.60
N PRO A 53 23.34 13.14 -16.03
CA PRO A 53 23.61 12.70 -17.40
C PRO A 53 22.55 11.72 -17.91
N SER A 54 22.38 11.61 -19.22
CA SER A 54 21.39 10.69 -19.80
C SER A 54 21.84 9.23 -19.63
N GLU A 55 21.14 8.46 -18.80
CA GLU A 55 21.46 7.08 -18.44
C GLU A 55 20.18 6.26 -18.19
N SER A 56 20.28 4.94 -18.31
CA SER A 56 19.18 4.03 -18.01
C SER A 56 19.68 2.75 -17.35
N MET A 57 18.85 2.17 -16.50
CA MET A 57 18.96 0.80 -16.04
C MET A 57 17.74 0.02 -16.49
N SER A 58 17.93 -1.25 -16.83
CA SER A 58 16.82 -2.14 -17.13
C SER A 58 17.08 -3.57 -16.68
N LEU A 59 16.06 -4.22 -16.16
CA LEU A 59 15.98 -5.64 -15.89
C LEU A 59 15.06 -6.29 -16.93
N LEU A 60 15.49 -7.43 -17.46
CA LEU A 60 14.66 -8.31 -18.27
C LEU A 60 14.44 -9.61 -17.50
N ILE A 61 13.20 -9.87 -17.09
CA ILE A 61 12.79 -11.09 -16.39
C ILE A 61 12.03 -11.96 -17.41
N SER A 62 12.60 -13.11 -17.75
CA SER A 62 12.05 -13.98 -18.82
C SER A 62 10.95 -14.89 -18.29
N ASN A 63 9.86 -15.04 -19.06
CA ASN A 63 8.67 -15.83 -18.66
C ASN A 63 7.92 -15.26 -17.45
N TYR A 64 7.94 -13.93 -17.29
CA TYR A 64 7.14 -13.20 -16.31
C TYR A 64 6.37 -12.09 -17.03
N GLU A 65 5.15 -11.85 -16.58
CA GLU A 65 4.34 -10.65 -16.82
C GLU A 65 4.18 -9.92 -15.47
N LEU A 66 3.74 -8.65 -15.50
CA LEU A 66 3.47 -7.91 -14.26
C LEU A 66 2.44 -8.64 -13.40
N ALA A 67 1.42 -9.24 -14.03
CA ALA A 67 0.38 -10.00 -13.32
C ALA A 67 0.95 -11.11 -12.43
N ASP A 68 2.06 -11.75 -12.82
CA ASP A 68 2.72 -12.77 -11.99
C ASP A 68 3.37 -12.17 -10.73
N LEU A 69 3.71 -10.88 -10.74
CA LEU A 69 4.25 -10.17 -9.56
C LEU A 69 3.15 -9.59 -8.66
N LEU A 70 1.89 -9.60 -9.11
CA LEU A 70 0.72 -9.13 -8.37
C LEU A 70 -0.07 -10.29 -7.74
N GLU A 71 0.29 -11.54 -8.04
CA GLU A 71 -0.29 -12.75 -7.43
C GLU A 71 0.26 -12.93 -6.01
N VAL A 72 -0.16 -12.03 -5.12
CA VAL A 72 0.11 -12.13 -3.68
C VAL A 72 -0.62 -13.34 -3.10
N GLY A 73 -0.02 -13.95 -2.08
CA GLY A 73 -0.69 -14.96 -1.29
C GLY A 73 -1.76 -14.34 -0.40
N ASP A 74 -2.44 -15.18 0.36
CA ASP A 74 -3.44 -14.75 1.33
C ASP A 74 -2.83 -13.74 2.30
N ASP A 75 -1.53 -13.85 2.61
CA ASP A 75 -0.78 -12.90 3.44
C ASP A 75 -0.56 -11.48 2.90
N ASN A 76 -1.28 -11.12 1.83
CA ASN A 76 -1.13 -9.88 1.10
C ASN A 76 0.30 -9.63 0.63
N SER A 77 1.13 -10.68 0.54
CA SER A 77 2.51 -10.57 0.12
C SER A 77 2.92 -11.61 -0.92
N LEU A 78 3.92 -11.27 -1.71
CA LEU A 78 4.64 -12.19 -2.57
C LEU A 78 6.12 -12.01 -2.31
N SER A 79 6.83 -13.11 -2.07
CA SER A 79 8.29 -13.11 -1.98
C SER A 79 8.88 -14.14 -2.93
N LEU A 80 9.63 -13.66 -3.92
CA LEU A 80 10.37 -14.49 -4.86
C LEU A 80 11.87 -14.26 -4.66
N GLU A 81 12.59 -15.33 -4.29
CA GLU A 81 14.04 -15.28 -4.11
C GLU A 81 14.79 -15.89 -5.30
N ASP A 82 15.97 -15.33 -5.59
CA ASP A 82 16.91 -15.85 -6.60
C ASP A 82 16.29 -16.01 -8.01
N VAL A 83 15.46 -15.05 -8.43
CA VAL A 83 14.87 -15.04 -9.79
C VAL A 83 15.93 -14.66 -10.82
N ASP A 84 16.13 -15.50 -11.84
CA ASP A 84 17.05 -15.23 -12.94
C ASP A 84 16.60 -14.02 -13.78
N ALA A 85 17.46 -13.01 -13.92
CA ALA A 85 17.21 -11.84 -14.76
C ALA A 85 18.45 -11.37 -15.52
N SER A 86 18.25 -10.57 -16.57
CA SER A 86 19.34 -9.87 -17.25
C SER A 86 19.31 -8.39 -16.89
N PHE A 87 20.36 -7.90 -16.24
CA PHE A 87 20.51 -6.49 -15.89
C PHE A 87 21.36 -5.77 -16.92
N THR A 88 20.89 -4.61 -17.37
CA THR A 88 21.60 -3.76 -18.34
C THR A 88 21.68 -2.34 -17.84
N TYR A 89 22.90 -1.79 -17.82
CA TYR A 89 23.15 -0.37 -17.64
C TYR A 89 23.59 0.26 -18.97
N ARG A 90 23.01 1.42 -19.30
CA ARG A 90 23.41 2.21 -20.46
C ARG A 90 23.60 3.68 -20.11
N SER A 91 24.61 4.30 -20.71
CA SER A 91 24.76 5.76 -20.75
C SER A 91 24.74 6.27 -22.18
N TYR A 92 24.35 7.53 -22.36
CA TYR A 92 24.09 8.11 -23.67
C TYR A 92 24.82 9.45 -23.82
N TYR A 93 25.28 9.75 -25.03
CA TYR A 93 25.90 11.03 -25.36
C TYR A 93 24.83 12.07 -25.74
N ASP A 94 24.61 13.08 -24.88
CA ASP A 94 23.89 14.35 -25.16
C ASP A 94 22.61 14.16 -26.01
N THR A 95 21.76 13.22 -25.58
CA THR A 95 20.53 12.79 -26.28
C THR A 95 19.42 12.64 -25.25
N SER A 96 18.22 13.18 -25.50
CA SER A 96 17.08 12.86 -24.62
C SER A 96 16.68 11.40 -24.84
N ILE A 97 16.49 10.68 -23.74
CA ILE A 97 16.22 9.24 -23.72
C ILE A 97 14.79 8.94 -23.28
N ASP A 98 13.88 9.84 -23.64
CA ASP A 98 12.47 9.68 -23.33
C ASP A 98 11.92 8.47 -24.11
N ASP A 99 11.23 7.58 -23.41
CA ASP A 99 10.39 6.53 -24.01
C ASP A 99 11.16 5.49 -24.86
N ILE A 100 12.31 5.02 -24.35
CA ILE A 100 13.19 4.08 -25.07
C ILE A 100 12.90 2.59 -24.81
N PHE A 101 12.02 2.26 -23.86
CA PHE A 101 11.72 0.87 -23.46
C PHE A 101 10.35 0.37 -23.93
N CYS A 102 9.28 1.18 -23.83
CA CYS A 102 7.92 0.72 -24.14
C CYS A 102 7.45 1.05 -25.56
N ASN A 103 8.32 1.62 -26.40
CA ASN A 103 7.99 2.07 -27.75
C ASN A 103 9.03 1.65 -28.79
N GLU A 104 8.78 1.96 -30.07
CA GLU A 104 9.76 1.70 -31.14
C GLU A 104 11.08 2.42 -30.82
N ILE A 105 12.13 1.63 -30.54
CA ILE A 105 13.45 2.12 -30.15
C ILE A 105 13.93 3.20 -31.13
N PRO A 106 14.28 4.41 -30.65
CA PRO A 106 14.77 5.48 -31.50
C PRO A 106 16.00 5.05 -32.32
N THR A 107 15.97 5.31 -33.63
CA THR A 107 16.98 4.82 -34.58
C THR A 107 18.41 5.38 -34.40
N ASN A 108 18.63 6.34 -33.49
CA ASN A 108 19.94 6.93 -33.22
C ASN A 108 20.17 7.20 -31.72
N LEU A 109 19.97 6.20 -30.87
CA LEU A 109 20.43 6.28 -29.48
C LEU A 109 21.96 6.29 -29.49
N ASN A 110 22.56 7.44 -29.18
CA ASN A 110 24.01 7.63 -29.20
C ASN A 110 24.64 7.03 -27.94
N ILE A 111 24.59 5.70 -27.82
CA ILE A 111 25.00 4.95 -26.63
C ILE A 111 26.53 5.10 -26.43
N ASN A 112 26.91 5.45 -25.21
CA ASN A 112 28.29 5.60 -24.75
C ASN A 112 28.77 4.33 -24.02
N ILE A 113 28.01 3.89 -23.02
CA ILE A 113 28.26 2.66 -22.25
C ILE A 113 27.05 1.75 -22.43
N ASP A 114 27.30 0.45 -22.60
CA ASP A 114 26.30 -0.61 -22.70
C ASP A 114 26.92 -1.84 -22.04
N GLU A 115 26.58 -2.08 -20.78
CA GLU A 115 27.01 -3.25 -20.04
C GLU A 115 25.80 -4.05 -19.58
N THR A 116 25.87 -5.36 -19.79
CA THR A 116 24.83 -6.31 -19.43
C THR A 116 25.45 -7.44 -18.63
N ASP A 117 24.74 -7.89 -17.61
CA ASP A 117 25.09 -9.07 -16.84
C ASP A 117 23.86 -9.94 -16.58
N ASP A 118 24.11 -11.22 -16.32
CA ASP A 118 23.10 -12.12 -15.78
C ASP A 118 23.15 -12.01 -14.25
N VAL A 119 22.00 -11.75 -13.62
CA VAL A 119 21.88 -11.45 -12.18
C VAL A 119 20.77 -12.29 -11.56
N LEU A 120 20.72 -12.27 -10.22
CA LEU A 120 19.61 -12.82 -9.45
C LEU A 120 18.81 -11.67 -8.82
N LEU A 121 17.49 -11.79 -8.79
CA LEU A 121 16.59 -10.82 -8.14
C LEU A 121 15.93 -11.44 -6.92
N ASP A 122 15.86 -10.66 -5.85
CA ASP A 122 14.85 -10.85 -4.81
C ASP A 122 13.73 -9.83 -5.08
N ILE A 123 12.50 -10.32 -5.16
CA ILE A 123 11.30 -9.54 -5.45
C ILE A 123 10.36 -9.67 -4.26
N VAL A 124 9.90 -8.54 -3.74
CA VAL A 124 8.87 -8.50 -2.70
C VAL A 124 7.74 -7.60 -3.17
N THR A 125 6.54 -8.15 -3.22
CA THR A 125 5.29 -7.39 -3.43
C THR A 125 4.49 -7.40 -2.15
N ILE A 126 3.94 -6.26 -1.78
CA ILE A 126 3.00 -6.11 -0.66
C ILE A 126 1.73 -5.45 -1.19
N LEU A 127 0.59 -6.09 -1.03
CA LEU A 127 -0.73 -5.52 -1.25
C LEU A 127 -1.12 -4.72 -0.02
N THR A 128 -1.47 -3.45 -0.21
CA THR A 128 -1.96 -2.55 0.83
C THR A 128 -3.36 -2.09 0.49
N SER A 129 -4.28 -2.15 1.45
CA SER A 129 -5.63 -1.59 1.38
C SER A 129 -5.73 -0.32 2.24
N TYR A 130 -6.63 0.58 1.87
CA TYR A 130 -6.98 1.77 2.66
C TYR A 130 -8.38 2.25 2.27
N ASP A 131 -9.20 2.59 3.24
CA ASP A 131 -10.55 3.18 3.18
C ASP A 131 -10.46 4.70 3.35
N ASP A 132 -11.29 5.47 2.64
CA ASP A 132 -11.18 6.95 2.57
C ASP A 132 -11.66 7.69 3.84
N ASP A 133 -11.47 7.12 5.02
CA ASP A 133 -12.08 7.61 6.27
C ASP A 133 -11.09 8.33 7.22
N ASP A 134 -9.82 8.40 6.84
CA ASP A 134 -8.72 9.11 7.56
C ASP A 134 -8.21 8.34 8.80
N VAL A 135 -8.53 7.03 8.91
CA VAL A 135 -7.94 6.08 9.86
C VAL A 135 -7.07 5.07 9.11
N ASP A 136 -5.91 4.73 9.68
CA ASP A 136 -5.05 3.72 9.08
C ASP A 136 -5.71 2.35 9.33
N THR A 137 -5.85 1.50 8.31
CA THR A 137 -6.33 0.12 8.46
C THR A 137 -5.62 -0.65 9.59
N GLU A 138 -4.35 -0.32 9.90
CA GLU A 138 -3.63 -0.85 11.07
C GLU A 138 -4.24 -0.50 12.44
N ASP A 139 -4.97 0.61 12.51
CA ASP A 139 -5.69 1.15 13.65
C ASP A 139 -7.21 0.84 13.61
N GLU A 140 -7.68 0.01 12.67
CA GLU A 140 -9.06 -0.53 12.59
C GLU A 140 -9.16 -2.02 12.90
N TYR A 141 -8.01 -2.69 13.06
CA TYR A 141 -7.98 -4.11 13.35
C TYR A 141 -8.52 -4.42 14.75
N ASP A 142 -9.83 -4.70 14.87
CA ASP A 142 -10.29 -5.56 15.97
C ASP A 142 -9.69 -6.96 15.79
N THR A 143 -8.50 -7.13 16.35
CA THR A 143 -7.75 -8.39 16.36
C THR A 143 -8.47 -9.53 17.10
N ASN A 144 -9.64 -9.28 17.69
CA ASN A 144 -10.44 -10.28 18.39
C ASN A 144 -11.75 -10.66 17.67
N ASN A 145 -12.02 -10.09 16.49
CA ASN A 145 -13.35 -10.16 15.94
C ASN A 145 -13.74 -11.60 15.52
N VAL A 146 -14.87 -12.06 16.07
CA VAL A 146 -15.44 -13.41 16.00
C VAL A 146 -14.72 -14.47 16.85
N ASN A 147 -15.28 -14.76 18.02
CA ASN A 147 -14.85 -15.87 18.90
C ASN A 147 -13.36 -15.84 19.34
N GLY A 148 -12.66 -14.71 19.17
CA GLY A 148 -11.26 -14.53 19.55
C GLY A 148 -10.26 -14.98 18.49
N TYR A 149 -10.66 -15.03 17.22
CA TYR A 149 -9.78 -15.24 16.08
C TYR A 149 -9.46 -13.91 15.41
N SER A 150 -8.23 -13.76 14.93
CA SER A 150 -7.86 -12.60 14.12
C SER A 150 -8.31 -12.86 12.69
N PRO A 151 -8.89 -11.87 11.95
CA PRO A 151 -9.26 -12.05 10.55
C PRO A 151 -8.08 -12.49 9.69
N LEU A 152 -6.90 -11.90 9.92
CA LEU A 152 -5.64 -12.24 9.25
C LEU A 152 -4.88 -13.40 9.93
N GLY A 153 -5.56 -14.17 10.77
CA GLY A 153 -5.04 -15.39 11.36
C GLY A 153 -5.22 -16.58 10.42
N ASP A 154 -4.43 -17.63 10.65
CA ASP A 154 -4.53 -18.94 10.00
C ASP A 154 -4.50 -19.97 11.15
N GLU A 155 -5.68 -20.32 11.67
CA GLU A 155 -5.81 -21.10 12.91
C GLU A 155 -5.43 -22.58 12.70
N ASP A 156 -5.61 -23.13 11.49
CA ASP A 156 -5.35 -24.53 11.20
C ASP A 156 -4.08 -24.80 10.37
N GLY A 157 -3.49 -23.76 9.78
CA GLY A 157 -2.21 -23.81 9.08
C GLY A 157 -2.31 -24.23 7.62
N ASP A 158 -3.47 -24.06 6.98
CA ASP A 158 -3.69 -24.43 5.57
C ASP A 158 -3.19 -23.35 4.58
N GLY A 159 -3.00 -22.13 5.08
CA GLY A 159 -2.50 -20.97 4.36
C GLY A 159 -3.54 -19.93 3.99
N VAL A 160 -4.83 -20.20 4.22
CA VAL A 160 -5.96 -19.28 4.01
C VAL A 160 -6.23 -18.50 5.30
N TYR A 161 -6.63 -17.24 5.15
CA TYR A 161 -6.98 -16.41 6.31
C TYR A 161 -8.38 -16.68 6.82
N ASN A 162 -8.56 -16.58 8.14
CA ASN A 162 -9.82 -16.87 8.83
C ASN A 162 -11.04 -16.13 8.25
N TYR A 163 -10.87 -14.93 7.66
CA TYR A 163 -11.98 -14.19 7.04
C TYR A 163 -12.43 -14.73 5.67
N LEU A 164 -11.66 -15.62 5.05
CA LEU A 164 -11.97 -16.32 3.79
C LEU A 164 -12.05 -17.85 3.97
N ASP A 165 -11.84 -18.34 5.19
CA ASP A 165 -11.70 -19.78 5.44
C ASP A 165 -13.05 -20.41 5.85
N ASP A 166 -13.59 -21.22 4.93
CA ASP A 166 -14.85 -21.97 5.10
C ASP A 166 -14.87 -22.88 6.35
N ASP A 167 -13.71 -23.35 6.85
CA ASP A 167 -13.57 -24.07 8.12
C ASP A 167 -12.18 -23.89 8.73
N SER A 168 -11.96 -22.73 9.38
CA SER A 168 -10.74 -22.36 10.16
C SER A 168 -10.24 -23.32 11.24
N THR A 169 -10.81 -24.52 11.33
CA THR A 169 -10.36 -25.58 12.23
C THR A 169 -9.97 -26.89 11.52
N ASP A 170 -10.07 -26.96 10.20
CA ASP A 170 -9.80 -28.14 9.36
C ASP A 170 -8.87 -27.79 8.19
N ASP A 171 -7.58 -28.11 8.36
CA ASP A 171 -6.45 -27.87 7.43
C ASP A 171 -6.58 -28.44 5.99
N THR A 172 -7.75 -28.95 5.63
CA THR A 172 -8.10 -29.48 4.32
C THR A 172 -9.18 -28.68 3.59
N ILE A 173 -9.74 -27.68 4.24
CA ILE A 173 -10.77 -26.76 3.75
C ILE A 173 -10.19 -25.36 3.93
N GLY A 174 -10.12 -24.60 2.85
CA GLY A 174 -9.78 -23.18 2.88
C GLY A 174 -10.88 -22.42 2.15
N ASP A 175 -10.55 -21.45 1.30
CA ASP A 175 -11.55 -20.71 0.50
C ASP A 175 -12.10 -21.55 -0.69
N GLU A 176 -13.23 -22.25 -0.53
CA GLU A 176 -13.87 -23.00 -1.61
C GLU A 176 -14.86 -22.16 -2.44
N ASP A 177 -15.44 -21.10 -1.87
CA ASP A 177 -16.54 -20.34 -2.48
C ASP A 177 -16.20 -18.91 -2.94
N GLY A 178 -15.07 -18.36 -2.48
CA GLY A 178 -14.54 -17.05 -2.84
C GLY A 178 -15.22 -15.87 -2.15
N GLU A 179 -15.97 -16.13 -1.07
CA GLU A 179 -16.74 -15.12 -0.34
C GLU A 179 -16.11 -14.84 1.04
N ILE A 180 -16.49 -13.72 1.65
CA ILE A 180 -16.05 -13.38 3.00
C ILE A 180 -16.93 -14.11 4.01
N GLU A 181 -16.31 -14.68 5.02
CA GLU A 181 -17.00 -15.36 6.10
C GLU A 181 -17.88 -14.37 6.87
N ALA A 182 -19.16 -14.70 7.04
CA ALA A 182 -20.20 -13.80 7.57
C ALA A 182 -19.96 -13.27 9.00
N GLY A 183 -18.94 -13.77 9.72
CA GLY A 183 -18.52 -13.16 10.98
C GLY A 183 -17.63 -11.93 10.79
N PHE A 184 -17.03 -11.76 9.61
CA PHE A 184 -16.08 -10.71 9.27
C PHE A 184 -16.62 -9.73 8.24
N ASP A 185 -17.90 -9.82 7.89
CA ASP A 185 -18.64 -8.95 6.96
C ASP A 185 -20.06 -8.77 7.57
N THR A 186 -20.19 -7.81 8.48
CA THR A 186 -21.40 -7.66 9.33
C THR A 186 -22.60 -7.22 8.50
N ASP A 187 -22.41 -6.34 7.52
CA ASP A 187 -23.46 -5.82 6.66
C ASP A 187 -23.70 -6.66 5.38
N GLY A 188 -22.77 -7.54 5.04
CA GLY A 188 -22.85 -8.45 3.92
C GLY A 188 -22.63 -7.79 2.55
N ASP A 189 -21.91 -6.66 2.50
CA ASP A 189 -21.68 -5.91 1.27
C ASP A 189 -20.49 -6.42 0.43
N GLY A 190 -19.71 -7.35 0.99
CA GLY A 190 -18.54 -7.95 0.37
C GLY A 190 -17.24 -7.21 0.66
N ILE A 191 -17.22 -6.27 1.61
CA ILE A 191 -16.02 -5.71 2.22
C ILE A 191 -15.88 -6.32 3.63
N PRO A 192 -14.71 -6.89 3.98
CA PRO A 192 -14.49 -7.31 5.36
C PRO A 192 -14.44 -6.11 6.31
N ASN A 193 -15.05 -6.22 7.49
CA ASN A 193 -15.13 -5.18 8.52
C ASN A 193 -13.81 -4.44 8.78
N PHE A 194 -12.66 -5.13 8.75
CA PHE A 194 -11.35 -4.51 9.04
C PHE A 194 -10.82 -3.57 7.94
N ILE A 195 -11.53 -3.45 6.81
CA ILE A 195 -11.30 -2.47 5.74
C ILE A 195 -12.63 -1.84 5.26
N ASP A 196 -13.68 -1.96 6.08
CA ASP A 196 -14.97 -1.34 5.81
C ASP A 196 -15.10 -0.06 6.65
N ALA A 197 -15.64 0.99 6.04
CA ALA A 197 -15.81 2.27 6.70
C ALA A 197 -17.13 2.37 7.49
N ASP A 198 -18.05 1.42 7.29
CA ASP A 198 -19.40 1.34 7.88
C ASP A 198 -19.74 -0.16 7.99
N ASP A 199 -19.10 -0.84 8.95
CA ASP A 199 -19.04 -2.32 9.05
C ASP A 199 -20.43 -2.97 9.08
N ASP A 200 -21.40 -2.33 9.72
CA ASP A 200 -22.73 -2.86 9.99
C ASP A 200 -23.82 -2.28 9.05
N GLY A 201 -23.42 -1.32 8.20
CA GLY A 201 -24.19 -0.73 7.14
C GLY A 201 -25.30 0.19 7.65
N ASP A 202 -25.16 0.80 8.82
CA ASP A 202 -26.21 1.60 9.43
C ASP A 202 -26.18 3.11 9.03
N ASN A 203 -25.24 3.49 8.14
CA ASN A 203 -24.94 4.85 7.68
C ASN A 203 -24.20 5.75 8.69
N VAL A 204 -23.82 5.25 9.85
CA VAL A 204 -22.79 5.85 10.69
C VAL A 204 -21.44 5.26 10.26
N LEU A 205 -20.38 6.06 10.33
CA LEU A 205 -19.05 5.52 10.05
C LEU A 205 -18.58 4.76 11.28
N THR A 206 -17.93 3.61 11.09
CA THR A 206 -17.24 2.84 12.14
C THR A 206 -16.41 3.76 13.04
N THR A 207 -15.74 4.76 12.45
CA THR A 207 -14.90 5.74 13.17
C THR A 207 -15.67 6.77 14.00
N ASP A 208 -16.92 7.06 13.66
CA ASP A 208 -17.81 7.96 14.40
C ASP A 208 -18.52 7.26 15.59
N GLU A 209 -18.37 5.94 15.72
CA GLU A 209 -19.01 5.07 16.73
C GLU A 209 -18.10 4.73 17.92
N ASN A 210 -16.95 5.41 18.02
CA ASN A 210 -15.98 5.23 19.09
C ASN A 210 -15.54 3.76 19.31
N PRO A 211 -14.95 3.11 18.29
CA PRO A 211 -14.50 1.72 18.37
C PRO A 211 -13.32 1.53 19.34
N ASP A 212 -12.48 2.55 19.54
CA ASP A 212 -11.40 2.57 20.55
C ASP A 212 -11.41 3.91 21.34
N PRO A 213 -12.24 4.01 22.41
CA PRO A 213 -12.40 5.26 23.15
C PRO A 213 -11.14 5.77 23.87
N ASP A 214 -10.18 4.89 24.19
CA ASP A 214 -8.96 5.26 24.90
C ASP A 214 -7.70 5.36 24.00
N GLY A 215 -7.81 4.89 22.76
CA GLY A 215 -6.82 5.00 21.69
C GLY A 215 -5.60 4.12 21.92
N ASN A 216 -5.79 2.92 22.49
CA ASN A 216 -4.71 2.00 22.83
C ASN A 216 -4.58 0.79 21.88
N GLY A 217 -5.47 0.64 20.90
CA GLY A 217 -5.57 -0.48 19.96
C GLY A 217 -6.19 -1.76 20.54
N ASP A 218 -6.91 -1.68 21.66
CA ASP A 218 -7.67 -2.76 22.31
C ASP A 218 -9.16 -2.38 22.34
N TYR A 219 -9.90 -2.83 21.34
CA TYR A 219 -11.34 -2.57 21.13
C TYR A 219 -12.25 -3.20 22.20
N SER A 220 -11.70 -3.83 23.24
CA SER A 220 -12.51 -4.39 24.33
C SER A 220 -13.23 -3.36 25.19
N ASP A 221 -12.94 -2.06 25.01
CA ASP A 221 -13.67 -0.96 25.62
C ASP A 221 -14.45 -0.09 24.62
N ALA A 222 -14.67 -0.59 23.40
CA ALA A 222 -15.54 0.02 22.40
C ALA A 222 -16.90 0.45 22.99
N GLN A 223 -17.50 1.47 22.37
CA GLN A 223 -18.85 1.87 22.73
C GLN A 223 -19.84 0.74 22.48
N ASP A 224 -20.71 0.51 23.45
CA ASP A 224 -21.79 -0.49 23.48
C ASP A 224 -22.93 0.19 24.24
N THR A 225 -23.84 0.82 23.48
CA THR A 225 -24.80 1.80 23.98
C THR A 225 -25.94 1.15 24.74
N ASP A 226 -26.37 -0.04 24.32
CA ASP A 226 -27.44 -0.82 24.95
C ASP A 226 -26.95 -1.82 26.03
N GLU A 227 -25.63 -2.05 26.12
CA GLU A 227 -24.94 -3.02 26.99
C GLU A 227 -25.27 -4.50 26.67
N ASP A 228 -25.54 -4.85 25.40
CA ASP A 228 -25.82 -6.23 24.98
C ASP A 228 -24.55 -7.07 24.70
N GLY A 229 -23.42 -6.40 24.50
CA GLY A 229 -22.10 -6.97 24.25
C GLY A 229 -21.68 -7.02 22.77
N ILE A 230 -22.47 -6.46 21.86
CA ILE A 230 -22.07 -6.09 20.50
C ILE A 230 -21.70 -4.60 20.54
N PRO A 231 -20.49 -4.21 20.09
CA PRO A 231 -20.14 -2.79 19.98
C PRO A 231 -21.02 -2.08 18.94
N ASP A 232 -21.26 -0.78 19.13
CA ASP A 232 -22.08 0.08 18.27
C ASP A 232 -21.68 -0.08 16.78
N TYR A 233 -20.37 -0.02 16.48
CA TYR A 233 -19.85 -0.19 15.12
C TYR A 233 -20.08 -1.58 14.47
N LEU A 234 -20.71 -2.53 15.17
CA LEU A 234 -21.12 -3.84 14.66
C LEU A 234 -22.63 -4.10 14.91
N ASP A 235 -23.40 -3.09 15.32
CA ASP A 235 -24.81 -3.20 15.73
C ASP A 235 -25.75 -2.18 15.08
N ASN A 236 -26.54 -2.63 14.12
CA ASN A 236 -27.44 -1.74 13.37
C ASN A 236 -28.66 -1.16 14.11
N ASP A 237 -28.79 -1.42 15.41
CA ASP A 237 -29.79 -0.87 16.35
C ASP A 237 -29.10 -0.55 17.69
N ASP A 238 -28.07 0.30 17.65
CA ASP A 238 -27.19 0.75 18.75
C ASP A 238 -27.81 0.89 20.15
N ASP A 239 -29.04 1.38 20.24
CA ASP A 239 -29.72 1.67 21.51
C ASP A 239 -30.86 0.69 21.86
N GLU A 240 -30.95 -0.41 21.11
CA GLU A 240 -31.95 -1.50 21.14
C GLU A 240 -33.39 -1.00 21.24
N ASP A 241 -33.66 0.16 20.63
CA ASP A 241 -34.93 0.81 20.76
C ASP A 241 -36.00 0.21 19.82
N GLY A 242 -35.55 -0.56 18.83
CA GLY A 242 -36.32 -1.27 17.84
C GLY A 242 -36.54 -0.45 16.56
N VAL A 243 -35.77 0.60 16.36
CA VAL A 243 -35.65 1.37 15.12
C VAL A 243 -34.17 1.32 14.74
N LEU A 244 -33.87 0.73 13.58
CA LEU A 244 -32.48 0.68 13.10
C LEU A 244 -31.86 2.08 13.07
N THR A 245 -30.59 2.22 13.45
CA THR A 245 -29.85 3.49 13.44
C THR A 245 -30.04 4.24 12.12
N ARG A 246 -29.91 3.53 11.00
CA ARG A 246 -30.12 4.06 9.64
C ARG A 246 -31.50 4.68 9.39
N ASP A 247 -32.51 4.21 10.11
CA ASP A 247 -33.89 4.64 10.01
C ASP A 247 -34.24 5.77 11.00
N GLU A 248 -33.26 6.41 11.64
CA GLU A 248 -33.46 7.50 12.62
C GLU A 248 -33.15 8.91 12.07
N GLU A 249 -33.25 9.06 10.75
CA GLU A 249 -33.00 10.31 10.01
C GLU A 249 -34.17 11.33 10.09
N ASN A 250 -34.47 11.81 11.28
CA ASN A 250 -35.70 12.54 11.55
C ASN A 250 -35.73 14.02 11.06
N ASP A 251 -34.58 14.67 10.91
CA ASP A 251 -34.42 16.04 10.41
C ASP A 251 -34.24 16.02 8.89
N SER A 252 -33.40 15.13 8.37
CA SER A 252 -33.26 14.87 6.94
C SER A 252 -32.69 13.49 6.63
N ALA A 253 -33.31 12.79 5.67
CA ALA A 253 -32.76 11.56 5.10
C ALA A 253 -31.55 11.85 4.18
N ASP A 254 -30.37 11.99 4.76
CA ASP A 254 -29.12 12.38 4.09
C ASP A 254 -27.96 11.39 4.25
N GLN A 255 -28.26 10.16 4.69
CA GLN A 255 -27.32 9.08 5.06
C GLN A 255 -26.38 9.50 6.19
N ASN A 256 -26.92 10.17 7.21
CA ASN A 256 -26.09 10.62 8.33
C ASN A 256 -26.88 10.75 9.65
N PRO A 257 -27.18 9.62 10.32
CA PRO A 257 -27.88 9.61 11.61
C PRO A 257 -27.20 10.44 12.71
N THR A 258 -25.87 10.63 12.64
CA THR A 258 -25.09 11.38 13.65
C THR A 258 -25.55 12.83 13.86
N ASN A 259 -26.25 13.41 12.88
CA ASN A 259 -26.69 14.79 12.93
C ASN A 259 -28.15 14.99 13.39
N ASP A 260 -28.91 13.90 13.56
CA ASP A 260 -30.30 13.90 13.99
C ASP A 260 -30.38 13.86 15.53
N ILE A 261 -30.72 15.00 16.14
CA ILE A 261 -30.69 15.20 17.61
C ILE A 261 -31.99 15.82 18.11
N SER A 262 -32.98 15.00 18.49
CA SER A 262 -34.29 15.43 18.96
C SER A 262 -34.27 16.16 20.30
N ASP A 263 -33.44 15.69 21.23
CA ASP A 263 -33.41 16.17 22.61
C ASP A 263 -32.42 17.34 22.81
N GLY A 264 -31.62 17.62 21.78
CA GLY A 264 -30.59 18.65 21.71
C GLY A 264 -29.28 18.32 22.42
N VAL A 265 -29.05 17.04 22.77
CA VAL A 265 -27.86 16.58 23.50
C VAL A 265 -27.23 15.35 22.84
N THR A 266 -28.01 14.30 22.59
CA THR A 266 -27.51 12.99 22.12
C THR A 266 -28.12 12.69 20.75
N PRO A 267 -27.34 12.18 19.78
CA PRO A 267 -27.90 11.62 18.56
C PRO A 267 -29.04 10.65 18.85
N ASP A 268 -30.05 10.64 17.98
CA ASP A 268 -31.26 9.87 18.24
C ASP A 268 -30.97 8.36 18.28
N TYR A 269 -30.04 7.87 17.46
CA TYR A 269 -29.58 6.48 17.45
C TYR A 269 -28.83 5.99 18.68
N LEU A 270 -28.46 6.91 19.58
CA LEU A 270 -27.83 6.57 20.86
C LEU A 270 -28.78 6.83 22.04
N ASN A 271 -30.11 6.79 21.82
CA ASN A 271 -31.09 7.28 22.78
C ASN A 271 -32.41 6.50 22.76
N ASP A 272 -32.45 5.43 23.56
CA ASP A 272 -33.54 4.44 23.70
C ASP A 272 -34.98 4.99 23.92
N LEU A 273 -35.08 6.30 24.21
CA LEU A 273 -36.31 7.03 24.39
C LEU A 273 -36.88 7.63 23.08
N ILE A 274 -36.12 7.66 21.98
CA ILE A 274 -36.41 8.40 20.74
C ILE A 274 -36.69 7.47 19.55
N LYS A 275 -37.75 6.66 19.66
CA LYS A 275 -38.27 5.73 18.64
C LYS A 275 -38.86 6.34 17.35
N ILE A 276 -38.27 7.38 16.76
CA ILE A 276 -38.81 8.07 15.58
C ILE A 276 -38.26 7.44 14.30
N THR A 277 -39.02 6.54 13.70
CA THR A 277 -38.64 5.93 12.42
C THR A 277 -38.90 6.85 11.22
N VAL A 278 -37.84 7.21 10.52
CA VAL A 278 -37.81 7.75 9.15
C VAL A 278 -36.98 6.80 8.28
N PRO A 279 -37.62 5.93 7.48
CA PRO A 279 -36.89 4.92 6.73
C PRO A 279 -35.82 5.51 5.83
N ALA A 280 -34.62 4.95 5.92
CA ALA A 280 -33.48 5.28 5.08
C ALA A 280 -33.86 5.18 3.60
N THR A 281 -33.25 6.04 2.78
CA THR A 281 -33.50 6.04 1.33
C THR A 281 -32.36 5.43 0.51
N ALA A 282 -31.19 5.31 1.11
CA ALA A 282 -29.99 4.68 0.58
C ALA A 282 -29.09 4.23 1.75
N TYR A 283 -28.29 3.19 1.51
CA TYR A 283 -27.08 2.94 2.30
C TYR A 283 -26.02 3.94 1.87
N ARG A 284 -25.12 4.30 2.78
CA ARG A 284 -23.85 4.92 2.48
C ARG A 284 -23.05 3.95 1.62
N SER A 285 -22.30 4.49 0.66
CA SER A 285 -21.42 3.67 -0.17
C SER A 285 -20.05 3.59 0.47
N ASN A 286 -19.58 2.37 0.69
CA ASN A 286 -18.25 2.08 1.18
C ASN A 286 -17.29 1.97 0.00
N THR A 287 -16.07 2.49 0.16
CA THR A 287 -15.07 2.54 -0.91
C THR A 287 -13.70 2.35 -0.34
N TYR A 288 -13.05 1.26 -0.74
CA TYR A 288 -11.67 0.97 -0.39
C TYR A 288 -10.78 0.99 -1.64
N TYR A 289 -9.50 1.21 -1.39
CA TYR A 289 -8.46 1.32 -2.40
C TYR A 289 -7.39 0.26 -2.14
N THR A 290 -6.94 -0.42 -3.18
CA THR A 290 -5.84 -1.39 -3.09
C THR A 290 -4.69 -1.02 -3.98
N SER A 291 -3.46 -1.07 -3.45
CA SER A 291 -2.24 -0.83 -4.23
C SER A 291 -1.22 -1.94 -3.98
N TYR A 292 -0.47 -2.32 -5.00
CA TYR A 292 0.65 -3.23 -4.87
C TYR A 292 1.95 -2.42 -4.80
N TYR A 293 2.71 -2.60 -3.72
CA TYR A 293 4.04 -2.04 -3.53
C TYR A 293 5.09 -3.11 -3.84
N ILE A 294 5.81 -2.96 -4.96
CA ILE A 294 6.80 -3.92 -5.43
C ILE A 294 8.20 -3.36 -5.19
N THR A 295 9.08 -4.13 -4.56
CA THR A 295 10.50 -3.79 -4.34
C THR A 295 11.42 -4.85 -4.92
N LEU A 296 12.61 -4.43 -5.34
CA LEU A 296 13.54 -5.26 -6.08
C LEU A 296 14.98 -5.07 -5.60
N ASP A 297 15.61 -6.17 -5.19
CA ASP A 297 17.03 -6.22 -4.87
C ASP A 297 17.77 -7.09 -5.91
N ILE A 298 18.77 -6.51 -6.57
CA ILE A 298 19.63 -7.22 -7.51
C ILE A 298 20.83 -7.79 -6.77
N LYS A 299 21.20 -9.04 -7.06
CA LYS A 299 22.35 -9.78 -6.51
C LYS A 299 23.30 -10.27 -7.60
N GLU A 300 24.53 -10.55 -7.18
CA GLU A 300 25.61 -11.08 -8.01
C GLU A 300 26.02 -10.18 -9.19
N ILE A 301 25.89 -8.86 -9.03
CA ILE A 301 26.23 -7.88 -10.08
C ILE A 301 27.74 -7.91 -10.36
N GLY A 302 28.10 -8.15 -11.62
CA GLY A 302 29.47 -8.19 -12.12
C GLY A 302 29.77 -7.14 -13.20
N LEU A 303 29.05 -6.01 -13.23
CA LEU A 303 29.34 -4.91 -14.17
C LEU A 303 30.68 -4.25 -13.87
N SER A 304 31.39 -3.82 -14.91
CA SER A 304 32.73 -3.23 -14.75
C SER A 304 32.71 -1.81 -14.17
N ILE A 305 31.56 -1.15 -14.32
CA ILE A 305 31.26 0.20 -13.82
C ILE A 305 30.79 0.24 -12.36
N ILE A 306 30.35 -0.90 -11.82
CA ILE A 306 29.78 -1.01 -10.48
C ILE A 306 30.72 -1.88 -9.63
N SER A 307 30.96 -1.49 -8.37
CA SER A 307 31.88 -2.22 -7.47
C SER A 307 31.14 -2.90 -6.30
N GLN A 308 29.84 -3.12 -6.42
CA GLN A 308 29.00 -3.77 -5.40
C GLN A 308 28.39 -5.06 -5.96
N ASP A 309 28.21 -6.04 -5.07
CA ASP A 309 27.63 -7.34 -5.41
C ASP A 309 26.10 -7.32 -5.36
N THR A 310 25.50 -6.29 -4.73
CA THR A 310 24.05 -6.10 -4.59
C THR A 310 23.64 -4.67 -4.87
N LEU A 311 22.45 -4.45 -5.43
CA LEU A 311 21.89 -3.13 -5.72
C LEU A 311 20.40 -3.14 -5.42
N ASP A 312 19.96 -2.25 -4.54
CA ASP A 312 18.55 -1.88 -4.40
C ASP A 312 18.12 -1.17 -5.69
N PHE A 313 17.25 -1.82 -6.45
CA PHE A 313 16.71 -1.26 -7.70
C PHE A 313 15.56 -0.29 -7.42
N GLY A 314 15.01 -0.28 -6.20
CA GLY A 314 13.96 0.60 -5.74
C GLY A 314 12.57 -0.04 -5.78
N TYR A 315 11.55 0.78 -5.98
CA TYR A 315 10.16 0.36 -5.83
C TYR A 315 9.25 0.75 -7.01
N MET A 316 8.08 0.13 -7.11
CA MET A 316 6.99 0.51 -8.00
C MET A 316 5.67 0.36 -7.26
N ILE A 317 4.71 1.23 -7.59
CA ILE A 317 3.34 1.16 -7.08
C ILE A 317 2.42 0.87 -8.27
N ASP A 318 1.65 -0.21 -8.21
CA ASP A 318 0.55 -0.49 -9.13
C ASP A 318 -0.79 -0.25 -8.42
N GLY A 319 -1.64 0.60 -9.01
CA GLY A 319 -2.89 1.08 -8.41
C GLY A 319 -2.91 2.58 -8.07
N PRO A 320 -3.84 3.04 -7.20
CA PRO A 320 -4.83 2.21 -6.53
C PRO A 320 -5.93 1.73 -7.48
N ASP A 321 -6.35 0.48 -7.33
CA ASP A 321 -7.66 0.03 -7.77
C ASP A 321 -8.72 0.49 -6.77
N THR A 322 -9.94 0.72 -7.23
CA THR A 322 -11.04 1.22 -6.41
C THR A 322 -12.22 0.28 -6.51
N VAL A 323 -12.71 -0.17 -5.37
CA VAL A 323 -13.94 -0.94 -5.24
C VAL A 323 -14.94 -0.11 -4.44
N THR A 324 -16.18 -0.05 -4.90
CA THR A 324 -17.27 0.66 -4.23
C THR A 324 -18.48 -0.27 -4.16
N THR A 325 -18.92 -0.55 -2.95
CA THR A 325 -20.05 -1.43 -2.61
C THR A 325 -21.04 -0.69 -1.70
N THR A 326 -22.19 -1.32 -1.51
CA THR A 326 -23.26 -0.90 -0.59
C THR A 326 -24.05 -2.16 -0.28
N PRO A 327 -24.57 -2.34 0.95
CA PRO A 327 -25.51 -3.40 1.24
C PRO A 327 -26.75 -3.39 0.34
N ASP A 328 -27.31 -4.57 0.12
CA ASP A 328 -28.57 -4.73 -0.62
C ASP A 328 -29.77 -4.37 0.27
N PHE A 329 -30.60 -3.41 -0.17
CA PHE A 329 -31.94 -3.17 0.40
C PHE A 329 -32.84 -4.39 0.23
N ASN A 330 -32.89 -5.28 1.21
CA ASN A 330 -33.75 -6.47 1.20
C ASN A 330 -35.17 -6.20 1.75
#